data_AF-B6Q4H8-F1
#
_entry.id   AF-B6Q4H8-F1
#
_cell.length_a   1.000
_cell.length_b   1.000
_cell.length_c   1.000
_cell.angle_alpha   90.00
_cell.angle_beta   90.00
_cell.angle_gamma   90.00
#
_symmetry.space_group_name_H-M   'P 1'
#
loop_
_entity.id
_entity.type
_entity.pdbx_description
1 polymer ?
#
loop_
_entity_poly.entity_id
_entity_poly.type
_entity_poly.pdbx_seq_one_letter_code
_entity_poly.pdbx_strand_id
1 'polypeptide(L)'
;MTRVRRLAKKPIFLPEFVVTLIRTPFLPPRYATFYVPLEFNKLDMREYMKQLYNVDIISIRSVVEQQKVTRERRDGGFGHGPLRRPKSKKKMTIEMREPFVWPEAPEDKSAWQPDQFYRLREHSQAYQEASQPSAAAKPVKDEAETFENQAKVFLEGKQTWKPTWQALGLKYDRPALAKLHAEKPKEVSAKETKEETREMKETKETKEEALDSLDEMSSSSSVDSTSPEHPKKP
;
A
#
# COMPACT_ATOMS: atom_id res chain seq x y z
N MET A 1 -31.29 54.16 1.89
CA MET A 1 -30.65 54.22 0.55
C MET A 1 -29.14 54.05 0.71
N THR A 2 -28.61 52.85 0.46
CA THR A 2 -27.17 52.57 0.57
C THR A 2 -26.47 53.11 -0.67
N ARG A 3 -25.53 54.06 -0.52
CA ARG A 3 -24.70 54.55 -1.63
C ARG A 3 -23.87 53.39 -2.19
N VAL A 4 -24.19 52.95 -3.40
CA VAL A 4 -23.32 52.05 -4.16
C VAL A 4 -22.11 52.86 -4.62
N ARG A 5 -21.00 52.79 -3.86
CA ARG A 5 -19.70 53.32 -4.31
C ARG A 5 -19.25 52.49 -5.51
N ARG A 6 -19.38 53.03 -6.72
CA ARG A 6 -18.68 52.51 -7.90
C ARG A 6 -17.20 52.87 -7.74
N LEU A 7 -16.39 51.88 -7.38
CA LEU A 7 -14.93 52.03 -7.38
C LEU A 7 -14.44 52.23 -8.82
N ALA A 8 -13.35 52.98 -8.99
CA ALA A 8 -12.69 53.15 -10.27
C ALA A 8 -12.22 51.78 -10.79
N LYS A 9 -12.58 51.46 -12.03
CA LYS A 9 -12.24 50.18 -12.67
C LYS A 9 -10.85 50.28 -13.27
N LYS A 10 -9.94 49.40 -12.86
CA LYS A 10 -8.66 49.22 -13.55
C LYS A 10 -8.90 48.37 -14.78
N PRO A 11 -8.69 48.88 -16.00
CA PRO A 11 -8.87 48.06 -17.21
C PRO A 11 -7.79 46.97 -17.25
N ILE A 12 -8.22 45.74 -17.52
CA ILE A 12 -7.35 44.60 -17.78
C ILE A 12 -7.63 44.17 -19.22
N PHE A 13 -6.70 44.46 -20.12
CA PHE A 13 -6.87 44.17 -21.55
C PHE A 13 -6.57 42.71 -21.89
N LEU A 14 -5.62 42.10 -21.17
CA LEU A 14 -5.13 40.74 -21.42
C LEU A 14 -5.15 39.93 -20.12
N PRO A 15 -6.30 39.35 -19.74
CA PRO A 15 -6.41 38.53 -18.54
C PRO A 15 -5.67 37.20 -18.70
N GLU A 16 -4.77 36.88 -17.77
CA GLU A 16 -4.09 35.58 -17.68
C GLU A 16 -4.66 34.77 -16.51
N PHE A 17 -5.74 34.04 -16.74
CA PHE A 17 -6.26 33.09 -15.77
C PHE A 17 -7.21 32.07 -16.40
N VAL A 18 -7.42 30.96 -15.71
CA VAL A 18 -8.36 29.91 -16.09
C VAL A 18 -9.50 29.87 -15.09
N VAL A 19 -10.73 30.01 -15.58
CA VAL A 19 -11.96 29.79 -14.81
C VAL A 19 -12.58 28.47 -15.28
N THR A 20 -12.75 27.52 -14.38
CA THR A 20 -13.31 26.20 -14.70
C THR A 20 -14.71 26.07 -14.12
N LEU A 21 -15.70 25.85 -14.97
CA LEU A 21 -17.07 25.58 -14.56
C LEU A 21 -17.20 24.14 -14.04
N ILE A 22 -17.76 23.97 -12.84
CA ILE A 22 -17.91 22.67 -12.15
C ILE A 22 -19.35 22.19 -12.26
N ARG A 23 -19.54 20.90 -12.56
CA ARG A 23 -20.86 20.26 -12.54
C ARG A 23 -21.36 20.10 -11.11
N THR A 24 -22.50 20.73 -10.78
CA THR A 24 -23.11 20.69 -9.44
C THR A 24 -24.61 20.37 -9.52
N PRO A 25 -25.02 19.09 -9.51
CA PRO A 25 -26.43 18.72 -9.65
C PRO A 25 -27.29 19.01 -8.41
N PHE A 26 -26.66 19.23 -7.25
CA PHE A 26 -27.33 19.47 -5.98
C PHE A 26 -27.71 20.93 -5.74
N LEU A 27 -27.20 21.86 -6.56
CA LEU A 27 -27.58 23.26 -6.46
C LEU A 27 -28.81 23.55 -7.34
N PRO A 28 -29.63 24.55 -6.96
CA PRO A 28 -30.69 25.03 -7.83
C PRO A 28 -30.12 25.53 -9.18
N PRO A 29 -30.88 25.47 -10.29
CA PRO A 29 -30.41 25.84 -11.63
C PRO A 29 -29.89 27.29 -11.75
N ARG A 30 -30.24 28.16 -10.81
CA ARG A 30 -29.76 29.55 -10.78
C ARG A 30 -28.34 29.69 -10.25
N TYR A 31 -27.78 28.63 -9.68
CA TYR A 31 -26.44 28.65 -9.12
C TYR A 31 -25.47 27.86 -9.98
N ALA A 32 -24.30 28.45 -10.21
CA ALA A 32 -23.18 27.79 -10.87
C ALA A 32 -21.92 27.91 -9.99
N THR A 33 -21.10 26.86 -9.94
CA THR A 33 -19.85 26.86 -9.17
C THR A 33 -18.66 26.76 -10.11
N PHE A 34 -17.64 27.57 -9.82
CA PHE A 34 -16.40 27.65 -10.59
C PHE A 34 -15.18 27.39 -9.72
N TYR A 35 -14.19 26.69 -10.25
CA TYR A 35 -12.82 26.79 -9.76
C TYR A 35 -12.16 28.02 -10.38
N VAL A 36 -11.48 28.77 -9.52
CA VAL A 36 -10.97 30.10 -9.84
C VAL A 36 -9.57 30.23 -9.22
N PRO A 37 -8.65 31.04 -9.79
CA PRO A 37 -7.38 31.33 -9.14
C PRO A 37 -7.55 31.91 -7.72
N LEU A 38 -6.56 31.67 -6.86
CA LEU A 38 -6.64 32.08 -5.45
C LEU A 38 -6.77 33.61 -5.27
N GLU A 39 -6.12 34.36 -6.16
CA GLU A 39 -6.05 35.83 -6.16
C GLU A 39 -7.35 36.49 -6.66
N PHE A 40 -8.21 35.76 -7.36
CA PHE A 40 -9.36 36.32 -8.06
C PHE A 40 -10.44 36.83 -7.11
N ASN A 41 -10.94 38.05 -7.29
CA ASN A 41 -11.94 38.63 -6.39
C ASN A 41 -13.39 38.39 -6.86
N LYS A 42 -14.36 38.58 -5.96
CA LYS A 42 -15.80 38.52 -6.29
C LYS A 42 -16.21 39.62 -7.28
N LEU A 43 -15.59 40.80 -7.17
CA LEU A 43 -15.86 41.91 -8.08
C LEU A 43 -15.36 41.59 -9.49
N ASP A 44 -14.15 41.04 -9.59
CA ASP A 44 -13.56 40.60 -10.86
C ASP A 44 -14.39 39.48 -11.48
N MET A 45 -14.90 38.54 -10.68
CA MET A 45 -15.79 37.48 -11.16
C MET A 45 -17.09 38.01 -11.75
N ARG A 46 -17.69 39.02 -11.11
CA ARG A 46 -18.89 39.68 -11.62
C ARG A 46 -18.64 40.35 -12.96
N GLU A 47 -17.54 41.09 -13.05
CA GLU A 47 -17.17 41.84 -14.25
C GLU A 47 -16.78 40.91 -15.40
N TYR A 48 -15.97 39.89 -15.11
CA TYR A 48 -15.53 38.88 -16.07
C TYR A 48 -16.71 38.16 -16.73
N MET A 49 -17.68 37.69 -15.93
CA MET A 49 -18.86 37.01 -16.46
C MET A 49 -19.75 37.93 -17.28
N LYS A 50 -19.88 39.20 -16.88
CA LYS A 50 -20.68 40.17 -17.63
C LYS A 50 -20.01 40.59 -18.93
N GLN A 51 -18.69 40.80 -18.94
CA GLN A 51 -17.96 41.32 -20.10
C GLN A 51 -17.63 40.25 -21.14
N LEU A 52 -17.19 39.05 -20.71
CA LEU A 52 -16.81 38.00 -21.66
C LEU A 52 -17.98 37.10 -22.03
N TYR A 53 -18.83 36.76 -21.07
CA TYR A 53 -19.90 35.76 -21.27
C TYR A 53 -21.31 36.34 -21.25
N ASN A 54 -21.46 37.66 -21.07
CA ASN A 54 -22.75 38.35 -20.98
C ASN A 54 -23.71 37.81 -19.88
N VAL A 55 -23.20 37.15 -18.85
CA VAL A 55 -24.01 36.58 -17.77
C VAL A 55 -24.26 37.61 -16.67
N ASP A 56 -25.53 37.84 -16.34
CA ASP A 56 -25.94 38.71 -15.25
C ASP A 56 -25.98 37.99 -13.89
N ILE A 57 -25.26 38.56 -12.93
CA ILE A 57 -25.04 37.98 -11.62
C ILE A 57 -25.68 38.83 -10.53
N ILE A 58 -26.40 38.18 -9.62
CA ILE A 58 -27.04 38.78 -8.46
C ILE A 58 -26.06 38.77 -7.28
N SER A 59 -25.61 37.58 -6.88
CA SER A 59 -24.76 37.38 -5.71
C SER A 59 -23.61 36.41 -5.99
N ILE A 60 -22.51 36.56 -5.26
CA ILE A 60 -21.31 35.71 -5.40
C ILE A 60 -20.85 35.30 -4.01
N ARG A 61 -20.70 33.98 -3.81
CA ARG A 61 -20.11 33.37 -2.62
C ARG A 61 -18.75 32.78 -3.01
N SER A 62 -17.73 33.01 -2.18
CA SER A 62 -16.38 32.50 -2.42
C SER A 62 -15.92 31.70 -1.21
N VAL A 63 -15.41 30.50 -1.44
CA VAL A 63 -14.86 29.61 -0.41
C VAL A 63 -13.46 29.20 -0.83
N VAL A 64 -12.51 29.26 0.11
CA VAL A 64 -11.14 28.78 -0.10
C VAL A 64 -10.99 27.45 0.63
N GLU A 65 -10.81 26.38 -0.13
CA GLU A 65 -10.64 25.02 0.38
C GLU A 65 -9.17 24.71 0.57
N GLN A 66 -8.78 24.47 1.82
CA GLN A 66 -7.44 24.04 2.14
C GLN A 66 -7.23 22.59 1.67
N GLN A 67 -6.14 22.34 0.93
CA GLN A 67 -5.81 20.99 0.49
C GLN A 67 -5.14 20.18 1.63
N LYS A 68 -5.27 18.86 1.57
CA LYS A 68 -4.62 17.92 2.49
C LYS A 68 -3.09 18.03 2.35
N VAL A 69 -2.36 17.86 3.47
CA VAL A 69 -0.90 17.78 3.45
C VAL A 69 -0.49 16.54 2.66
N THR A 70 0.37 16.74 1.67
CA THR A 70 0.93 15.68 0.82
C THR A 70 2.44 15.61 1.03
N ARG A 71 3.09 14.55 0.55
CA ARG A 71 4.55 14.51 0.47
C ARG A 71 4.98 14.82 -0.95
N GLU A 72 6.04 15.60 -1.09
CA GLU A 72 6.68 15.82 -2.39
C GLU A 72 7.30 14.50 -2.86
N ARG A 73 7.31 14.26 -4.17
CA ARG A 73 8.14 13.20 -4.72
C ARG A 73 9.59 13.68 -4.65
N ARG A 74 10.50 12.80 -4.23
CA ARG A 74 11.93 13.15 -4.23
C ARG A 74 12.41 13.26 -5.68
N ASP A 75 13.11 14.33 -6.02
CA ASP A 75 13.66 14.52 -7.37
C ASP A 75 14.65 13.40 -7.70
N GLY A 76 14.40 12.69 -8.80
CA GLY A 76 15.28 11.66 -9.35
C GLY A 76 15.52 10.41 -8.48
N GLY A 77 14.85 10.28 -7.32
CA GLY A 77 15.14 9.25 -6.34
C GLY A 77 13.92 8.44 -5.87
N PHE A 78 14.19 7.25 -5.36
CA PHE A 78 13.21 6.45 -4.63
C PHE A 78 13.02 7.02 -3.21
N GLY A 79 11.78 7.08 -2.73
CA GLY A 79 11.42 7.53 -1.38
C GLY A 79 10.49 8.75 -1.35
N HIS A 80 10.12 9.15 -0.13
CA HIS A 80 9.24 10.29 0.12
C HIS A 80 10.05 11.56 0.39
N GLY A 81 9.68 12.66 -0.28
CA GLY A 81 10.21 13.99 0.00
C GLY A 81 9.58 14.64 1.25
N PRO A 82 9.91 15.92 1.51
CA PRO A 82 9.37 16.65 2.65
C PRO A 82 7.83 16.73 2.60
N LEU A 83 7.21 16.84 3.79
CA LEU A 83 5.78 17.14 3.87
C LEU A 83 5.55 18.56 3.37
N ARG A 84 4.64 18.70 2.42
CA ARG A 84 4.24 19.99 1.86
C ARG A 84 2.72 20.06 1.77
N ARG A 85 2.18 21.26 2.00
CA ARG A 85 0.77 21.53 1.69
C ARG A 85 0.67 22.11 0.28
N PRO A 86 -0.13 21.51 -0.63
CA PRO A 86 -0.43 22.13 -1.91
C PRO A 86 -1.17 23.47 -1.74
N LYS A 87 -1.12 24.33 -2.76
CA LYS A 87 -1.88 25.59 -2.78
C LYS A 87 -3.38 25.31 -2.59
N SER A 88 -4.05 26.14 -1.80
CA SER A 88 -5.50 26.04 -1.58
C SER A 88 -6.28 26.25 -2.88
N LYS A 89 -7.41 25.57 -3.03
CA LYS A 89 -8.30 25.72 -4.18
C LYS A 89 -9.41 26.70 -3.84
N LYS A 90 -9.66 27.69 -4.71
CA LYS A 90 -10.76 28.64 -4.52
C LYS A 90 -11.95 28.22 -5.37
N LYS A 91 -13.10 28.10 -4.72
CA LYS A 91 -14.40 27.88 -5.35
C LYS A 91 -15.24 29.14 -5.26
N MET A 92 -15.88 29.54 -6.35
CA MET A 92 -16.87 30.61 -6.36
C MET A 92 -18.21 30.07 -6.82
N THR A 93 -19.25 30.27 -6.01
CA THR A 93 -20.64 29.98 -6.37
C THR A 93 -21.33 31.28 -6.70
N ILE A 94 -21.87 31.35 -7.90
CA ILE A 94 -22.51 32.52 -8.48
C ILE A 94 -24.01 32.27 -8.53
N GLU A 95 -24.80 33.25 -8.10
CA GLU A 95 -26.25 33.30 -8.29
C GLU A 95 -26.56 34.14 -9.53
N MET A 96 -27.08 33.48 -10.56
CA MET A 96 -27.38 34.06 -11.86
C MET A 96 -28.84 34.54 -11.93
N ARG A 97 -29.08 35.51 -12.81
CA ARG A 97 -30.44 35.97 -13.14
C ARG A 97 -31.19 34.90 -13.94
N GLU A 98 -30.52 34.33 -14.94
CA GLU A 98 -31.06 33.27 -15.79
C GLU A 98 -30.64 31.89 -15.25
N PRO A 99 -31.55 30.91 -15.23
CA PRO A 99 -31.22 29.55 -14.81
C PRO A 99 -30.41 28.82 -15.88
N PHE A 100 -29.51 27.96 -15.44
CA PHE A 100 -28.72 27.07 -16.27
C PHE A 100 -28.82 25.64 -15.73
N VAL A 101 -29.13 24.71 -16.62
CA VAL A 101 -29.15 23.27 -16.31
C VAL A 101 -28.08 22.60 -17.15
N TRP A 102 -27.26 21.78 -16.52
CA TRP A 102 -26.25 21.01 -17.22
C TRP A 102 -26.90 19.96 -18.12
N PRO A 103 -26.36 19.73 -19.33
CA PRO A 103 -26.78 18.60 -20.13
C PRO A 103 -26.52 17.29 -19.39
N GLU A 104 -27.34 16.28 -19.66
CA GLU A 104 -27.11 14.93 -19.15
C GLU A 104 -25.78 14.37 -19.68
N ALA A 105 -25.14 13.53 -18.88
CA ALA A 105 -23.92 12.88 -19.33
C ALA A 105 -24.28 11.91 -20.46
N PRO A 106 -23.50 11.86 -21.56
CA PRO A 106 -23.76 10.91 -22.63
C PRO A 106 -23.66 9.47 -22.10
N GLU A 107 -24.52 8.59 -22.62
CA GLU A 107 -24.49 7.16 -22.31
C GLU A 107 -23.20 6.53 -22.84
N ASP A 108 -22.83 6.85 -24.09
CA ASP A 108 -21.57 6.43 -24.66
C ASP A 108 -20.41 7.32 -24.17
N LYS A 109 -19.54 6.73 -23.35
CA LYS A 109 -18.33 7.37 -22.82
C LYS A 109 -17.05 6.84 -23.45
N SER A 110 -17.13 6.05 -24.52
CA SER A 110 -15.98 5.40 -25.16
C SER A 110 -14.89 6.40 -25.57
N ALA A 111 -15.27 7.61 -26.00
CA ALA A 111 -14.34 8.69 -26.33
C ALA A 111 -13.40 9.11 -25.18
N TRP A 112 -13.83 8.93 -23.92
CA TRP A 112 -13.02 9.21 -22.73
C TRP A 112 -12.32 7.98 -22.14
N GLN A 113 -12.44 6.81 -22.78
CA GLN A 113 -11.80 5.56 -22.40
C GLN A 113 -11.88 5.24 -20.89
N PRO A 114 -13.10 5.18 -20.30
CA PRO A 114 -13.29 5.00 -18.86
C PRO A 114 -12.63 3.71 -18.36
N ASP A 115 -12.71 2.63 -19.14
CA ASP A 115 -12.16 1.32 -18.77
C ASP A 115 -10.65 1.39 -18.51
N GLN A 116 -9.91 2.10 -19.36
CA GLN A 116 -8.47 2.29 -19.17
C GLN A 116 -8.20 3.08 -17.90
N PHE A 117 -8.93 4.17 -17.68
CA PHE A 117 -8.79 4.98 -16.46
C PHE A 117 -9.01 4.14 -15.19
N TYR A 118 -10.06 3.32 -15.16
CA TYR A 118 -10.36 2.49 -13.99
C TYR A 118 -9.33 1.36 -13.81
N ARG A 119 -8.92 0.67 -14.87
CA ARG A 119 -7.85 -0.35 -14.81
C ARG A 119 -6.52 0.23 -14.31
N LEU A 120 -6.11 1.39 -14.83
CA LEU A 120 -4.89 2.06 -14.36
C LEU A 120 -5.01 2.47 -12.88
N ARG A 121 -6.20 2.89 -12.44
CA ARG A 121 -6.46 3.25 -11.04
C ARG A 121 -6.35 2.02 -10.12
N GLU A 122 -6.98 0.92 -10.50
CA GLU A 122 -6.94 -0.36 -9.75
C GLU A 122 -5.51 -0.89 -9.69
N HIS A 123 -4.81 -0.90 -10.82
CA HIS A 123 -3.40 -1.26 -10.89
C HIS A 123 -2.56 -0.36 -9.97
N SER A 124 -2.68 0.97 -10.07
CA SER A 124 -1.95 1.87 -9.17
C SER A 124 -2.26 1.64 -7.69
N GLN A 125 -3.50 1.28 -7.35
CA GLN A 125 -3.89 0.95 -5.97
C GLN A 125 -3.27 -0.37 -5.53
N ALA A 126 -3.33 -1.42 -6.35
CA ALA A 126 -2.71 -2.71 -6.07
C ALA A 126 -1.19 -2.57 -5.84
N TYR A 127 -0.49 -1.79 -6.65
CA TYR A 127 0.94 -1.52 -6.45
C TYR A 127 1.21 -0.76 -5.15
N GLN A 128 0.37 0.23 -4.81
CA GLN A 128 0.48 0.97 -3.55
C GLN A 128 0.23 0.06 -2.35
N GLU A 129 -0.74 -0.83 -2.44
CA GLU A 129 -1.08 -1.80 -1.40
C GLU A 129 0.00 -2.86 -1.22
N ALA A 130 0.56 -3.39 -2.31
CA ALA A 130 1.66 -4.35 -2.28
C ALA A 130 2.94 -3.76 -1.67
N SER A 131 3.11 -2.44 -1.75
CA SER A 131 4.24 -1.73 -1.15
C SER A 131 4.04 -1.43 0.35
N GLN A 132 2.84 -1.66 0.91
CA GLN A 132 2.61 -1.46 2.34
C GLN A 132 3.21 -2.60 3.16
N PRO A 133 3.69 -2.35 4.40
CA PRO A 133 4.19 -3.41 5.28
C PRO A 133 3.18 -4.54 5.56
N SER A 134 1.88 -4.22 5.53
CA SER A 134 0.79 -5.19 5.73
C SER A 134 0.53 -6.10 4.52
N ALA A 135 1.18 -5.86 3.38
CA ALA A 135 0.98 -6.65 2.16
C ALA A 135 1.31 -8.14 2.34
N ALA A 136 2.34 -8.46 3.13
CA ALA A 136 2.76 -9.84 3.39
C ALA A 136 1.68 -10.71 4.04
N ALA A 137 0.71 -10.10 4.75
CA ALA A 137 -0.39 -10.81 5.38
C ALA A 137 -1.61 -11.01 4.46
N LYS A 138 -1.64 -10.36 3.29
CA LYS A 138 -2.75 -10.48 2.34
C LYS A 138 -2.54 -11.67 1.41
N PRO A 139 -3.57 -12.47 1.11
CA PRO A 139 -3.47 -13.53 0.12
C PRO A 139 -3.30 -12.93 -1.28
N VAL A 140 -2.38 -13.48 -2.07
CA VAL A 140 -2.23 -13.13 -3.49
C VAL A 140 -3.35 -13.84 -4.26
N LYS A 141 -4.35 -13.06 -4.72
CA LYS A 141 -5.60 -13.60 -5.29
C LYS A 141 -5.38 -14.46 -6.54
N ASP A 142 -4.64 -13.94 -7.51
CA ASP A 142 -4.42 -14.61 -8.80
C ASP A 142 -3.60 -15.90 -8.64
N GLU A 143 -2.65 -15.92 -7.71
CA GLU A 143 -1.87 -17.10 -7.38
C GLU A 143 -2.74 -18.16 -6.68
N ALA A 144 -3.59 -17.77 -5.73
CA ALA A 144 -4.48 -18.70 -5.04
C ALA A 144 -5.41 -19.45 -6.02
N GLU A 145 -6.04 -18.71 -6.94
CA GLU A 145 -6.93 -19.31 -7.95
C GLU A 145 -6.18 -20.23 -8.92
N THR A 146 -4.98 -19.85 -9.36
CA THR A 146 -4.16 -20.71 -10.24
C THR A 146 -3.72 -21.98 -9.52
N PHE A 147 -3.35 -21.91 -8.24
CA PHE A 147 -3.02 -23.09 -7.43
C PHE A 147 -4.23 -23.98 -7.18
N GLU A 148 -5.40 -23.41 -6.90
CA GLU A 148 -6.64 -24.18 -6.75
C GLU A 148 -7.01 -24.91 -8.04
N ASN A 149 -6.92 -24.23 -9.18
CA ASN A 149 -7.19 -24.82 -10.48
C ASN A 149 -6.18 -25.92 -10.82
N GLN A 150 -4.89 -25.70 -10.55
CA GLN A 150 -3.86 -26.75 -10.70
C GLN A 150 -4.12 -27.94 -9.79
N ALA A 151 -4.50 -27.70 -8.53
CA ALA A 151 -4.83 -28.76 -7.57
C ALA A 151 -6.03 -29.61 -8.04
N LYS A 152 -7.09 -28.97 -8.55
CA LYS A 152 -8.25 -29.68 -9.14
C LYS A 152 -7.82 -30.57 -10.30
N VAL A 153 -6.97 -30.06 -11.20
CA VAL A 153 -6.44 -30.82 -12.35
C VAL A 153 -5.62 -32.04 -11.90
N PHE A 154 -4.85 -31.94 -10.81
CA PHE A 154 -4.13 -33.07 -10.24
C PHE A 154 -5.05 -34.09 -9.57
N LEU A 155 -6.06 -33.64 -8.82
CA LEU A 155 -7.02 -34.52 -8.15
C LEU A 155 -7.90 -35.30 -9.13
N GLU A 156 -8.28 -34.67 -10.25
CA GLU A 156 -8.98 -35.34 -11.35
C GLU A 156 -8.10 -36.33 -12.12
N GLY A 157 -6.79 -36.36 -11.85
CA GLY A 157 -5.83 -37.26 -12.51
C GLY A 157 -5.48 -36.88 -13.95
N LYS A 158 -5.91 -35.70 -14.42
CA LYS A 158 -5.59 -35.20 -15.77
C LYS A 158 -4.11 -34.90 -15.95
N GLN A 159 -3.43 -34.52 -14.87
CA GLN A 159 -1.99 -34.28 -14.85
C GLN A 159 -1.34 -35.03 -13.68
N THR A 160 -0.11 -35.49 -13.89
CA THR A 160 0.73 -36.08 -12.83
C THR A 160 1.71 -35.04 -12.33
N TRP A 161 1.87 -34.95 -11.01
CA TRP A 161 2.84 -34.04 -10.40
C TRP A 161 4.26 -34.44 -10.81
N LYS A 162 5.04 -33.46 -11.30
CA LYS A 162 6.45 -33.62 -11.65
C LYS A 162 7.22 -32.40 -11.14
N PRO A 163 8.47 -32.57 -10.67
CA PRO A 163 9.27 -31.45 -10.24
C PRO A 163 9.58 -30.52 -11.42
N THR A 164 9.60 -29.20 -11.18
CA THR A 164 9.72 -28.16 -12.22
C THR A 164 10.92 -28.36 -13.14
N TRP A 165 12.03 -28.89 -12.63
CA TRP A 165 13.23 -29.17 -13.43
C TRP A 165 13.03 -30.28 -14.47
N GLN A 166 12.27 -31.34 -14.14
CA GLN A 166 11.95 -32.40 -15.12
C GLN A 166 11.01 -31.86 -16.21
N ALA A 167 10.03 -31.04 -15.81
CA ALA A 167 9.10 -30.40 -16.74
C ALA A 167 9.81 -29.44 -17.70
N LEU A 168 10.82 -28.71 -17.21
CA LEU A 168 11.69 -27.83 -18.01
C LEU A 168 12.79 -28.56 -18.78
N GLY A 169 12.89 -29.89 -18.66
CA GLY A 169 13.92 -30.69 -19.32
C GLY A 169 15.35 -30.49 -18.78
N LEU A 170 15.50 -29.82 -17.64
CA LEU A 170 16.79 -29.54 -16.99
C LEU A 170 17.28 -30.79 -16.26
N LYS A 171 18.10 -31.62 -16.89
CA LYS A 171 18.70 -32.78 -16.23
C LYS A 171 19.83 -32.34 -15.30
N TYR A 172 19.73 -32.68 -14.02
CA TYR A 172 20.78 -32.45 -13.01
C TYR A 172 21.91 -33.49 -13.04
N ASP A 173 22.08 -34.23 -14.13
CA ASP A 173 23.23 -35.11 -14.35
C ASP A 173 24.49 -34.24 -14.52
N ARG A 174 24.99 -33.72 -13.40
CA ARG A 174 26.31 -33.09 -13.28
C ARG A 174 27.28 -34.20 -12.91
N PRO A 175 27.97 -34.84 -13.87
CA PRO A 175 28.94 -35.90 -13.57
C PRO A 175 30.08 -35.44 -12.64
N ALA A 176 30.29 -34.13 -12.52
CA ALA A 176 31.24 -33.53 -11.58
C ALA A 176 30.84 -33.67 -10.10
N LEU A 177 29.53 -33.66 -9.76
CA LEU A 177 29.06 -33.83 -8.38
C LEU A 177 29.10 -35.30 -7.94
N ALA A 178 28.91 -36.23 -8.87
CA ALA A 178 29.05 -37.67 -8.61
C ALA A 178 30.48 -38.05 -8.18
N LYS A 179 31.50 -37.35 -8.69
CA LYS A 179 32.90 -37.54 -8.28
C LYS A 179 33.15 -37.09 -6.83
N LEU A 180 32.52 -35.99 -6.41
CA LEU A 180 32.63 -35.49 -5.02
C LEU A 180 31.94 -36.39 -3.99
N HIS A 181 30.83 -37.05 -4.36
CA HIS A 181 30.15 -38.00 -3.46
C HIS A 181 30.83 -39.38 -3.39
N ALA A 182 31.63 -39.76 -4.39
CA ALA A 182 32.43 -40.99 -4.39
C ALA A 182 33.69 -40.88 -3.51
N GLU A 183 34.17 -39.66 -3.26
CA GLU A 183 35.29 -39.34 -2.38
C GLU A 183 34.81 -39.01 -0.96
N LYS A 184 34.13 -39.95 -0.28
CA LYS A 184 34.08 -39.88 1.19
C LYS A 184 35.43 -40.35 1.77
N PRO A 185 36.01 -39.66 2.77
CA PRO A 185 37.35 -39.96 3.28
C PRO A 185 37.38 -41.32 4.01
N LYS A 186 38.26 -42.22 3.56
CA LYS A 186 38.51 -43.54 4.15
C LYS A 186 39.34 -43.53 5.44
N GLU A 187 39.60 -42.39 6.08
CA GLU A 187 40.62 -42.30 7.14
C GLU A 187 40.16 -41.90 8.55
N VAL A 188 38.89 -41.62 8.81
CA VAL A 188 38.46 -41.16 10.16
C VAL A 188 37.86 -42.29 11.03
N SER A 189 37.29 -43.35 10.46
CA SER A 189 36.54 -44.37 11.25
C SER A 189 37.39 -45.39 12.02
N ALA A 190 38.72 -45.41 11.87
CA ALA A 190 39.60 -46.38 12.55
C ALA A 190 40.37 -45.79 13.75
N LYS A 191 40.33 -44.47 13.94
CA LYS A 191 41.01 -43.78 15.06
C LYS A 191 40.05 -43.45 16.21
N GLU A 192 38.82 -43.03 15.91
CA GLU A 192 37.82 -42.70 16.93
C GLU A 192 37.38 -43.92 17.77
N THR A 193 37.34 -45.13 17.18
CA THR A 193 36.98 -46.36 17.90
C THR A 193 38.04 -46.83 18.92
N LYS A 194 39.29 -46.37 18.82
CA LYS A 194 40.35 -46.69 19.80
C LYS A 194 40.50 -45.64 20.91
N GLU A 195 40.07 -44.41 20.68
CA GLU A 195 40.07 -43.35 21.69
C GLU A 195 38.83 -43.45 22.60
N GLU A 196 37.64 -43.75 22.05
CA GLU A 196 36.42 -43.93 22.88
C GLU A 196 36.50 -45.14 23.82
N THR A 197 37.23 -46.21 23.46
CA THR A 197 37.40 -47.39 24.33
C THR A 197 38.42 -47.19 25.45
N ARG A 198 39.26 -46.15 25.39
CA ARG A 198 40.17 -45.76 26.48
C ARG A 198 39.50 -44.78 27.46
N GLU A 199 38.75 -43.81 26.94
CA GLU A 199 38.07 -42.81 27.79
C GLU A 199 36.88 -43.40 28.59
N MET A 200 36.19 -44.42 28.05
CA MET A 200 35.13 -45.14 28.79
C MET A 200 35.65 -46.09 29.90
N LYS A 201 36.96 -46.41 29.92
CA LYS A 201 37.58 -47.19 31.01
C LYS A 201 38.01 -46.30 32.18
N GLU A 202 38.59 -45.14 31.89
CA GLU A 202 39.04 -44.18 32.92
C GLU A 202 37.88 -43.48 33.65
N THR A 203 36.75 -43.27 32.96
CA THR A 203 35.53 -42.69 33.55
C THR A 203 34.69 -43.67 34.38
N LYS A 204 34.94 -44.98 34.27
CA LYS A 204 34.30 -46.00 35.13
C LYS A 204 35.04 -46.20 36.45
N GLU A 205 36.37 -46.20 36.44
CA GLU A 205 37.17 -46.29 37.68
C GLU A 205 37.00 -45.06 38.57
N THR A 206 36.91 -43.86 38.00
CA THR A 206 36.67 -42.61 38.76
C THR A 206 35.24 -42.44 39.29
N LYS A 207 34.26 -43.19 38.74
CA LYS A 207 32.85 -43.10 39.16
C LYS A 207 32.49 -44.14 40.23
N GLU A 208 33.23 -45.25 40.33
CA GLU A 208 33.08 -46.20 41.44
C GLU A 208 33.72 -45.68 42.74
N GLU A 209 34.78 -44.86 42.68
CA GLU A 209 35.37 -44.22 43.88
C GLU A 209 34.54 -43.02 44.41
N ALA A 210 33.73 -42.37 43.58
CA ALA A 210 32.91 -41.22 43.98
C ALA A 210 31.52 -41.59 44.54
N LEU A 211 31.08 -42.85 44.37
CA LEU A 211 29.78 -43.34 44.87
C LEU A 211 29.84 -43.91 46.30
N ASP A 212 31.03 -44.13 46.85
CA ASP A 212 31.24 -44.60 48.23
C ASP A 212 31.41 -43.44 49.24
N SER A 213 31.26 -42.18 48.80
CA SER A 213 31.50 -40.96 49.61
C SER A 213 30.30 -39.99 49.71
N LEU A 214 29.11 -40.36 49.23
CA LEU A 214 27.92 -39.49 49.20
C LEU A 214 26.64 -40.10 49.81
N ASP A 215 26.74 -41.20 50.56
CA ASP A 215 25.60 -41.80 51.28
C ASP A 215 25.48 -41.34 52.76
N GLU A 216 26.30 -40.37 53.19
CA GLU A 216 26.09 -39.60 54.42
C GLU A 216 25.85 -38.14 54.05
N MET A 217 24.72 -37.58 54.50
CA MET A 217 24.27 -36.18 54.35
C MET A 217 23.21 -35.90 53.27
N SER A 218 21.99 -36.40 53.48
CA SER A 218 20.79 -35.64 53.08
C SER A 218 19.52 -36.13 53.80
N SER A 219 19.52 -36.07 55.13
CA SER A 219 18.30 -35.95 55.91
C SER A 219 17.95 -34.48 56.04
N SER A 220 16.93 -33.98 55.32
CA SER A 220 15.93 -33.01 55.84
C SER A 220 15.18 -32.27 54.73
N SER A 221 13.89 -32.06 55.04
CA SER A 221 12.98 -31.02 54.56
C SER A 221 12.02 -31.37 53.41
N SER A 222 10.76 -31.41 53.84
CA SER A 222 9.53 -31.68 53.12
C SER A 222 9.02 -30.48 52.33
N VAL A 223 8.46 -30.78 51.16
CA VAL A 223 7.18 -30.35 50.58
C VAL A 223 6.61 -28.98 50.98
N ASP A 224 6.50 -28.07 50.01
CA ASP A 224 5.24 -27.35 49.80
C ASP A 224 5.03 -26.93 48.34
N SER A 225 3.80 -27.09 47.86
CA SER A 225 3.38 -26.94 46.47
C SER A 225 2.41 -25.76 46.34
N THR A 226 2.71 -24.78 45.49
CA THR A 226 1.76 -23.73 45.09
C THR A 226 2.03 -23.32 43.63
N SER A 227 1.03 -23.55 42.76
CA SER A 227 0.98 -23.09 41.36
C SER A 227 0.45 -21.65 41.28
N PRO A 228 0.88 -20.83 40.32
CA PRO A 228 0.17 -19.61 39.96
C PRO A 228 -0.62 -19.75 38.64
N GLU A 229 -1.89 -19.40 38.71
CA GLU A 229 -2.81 -19.17 37.59
C GLU A 229 -2.40 -17.97 36.72
N HIS A 230 -2.67 -18.07 35.42
CA HIS A 230 -2.54 -17.00 34.43
C HIS A 230 -3.73 -16.02 34.45
N PRO A 231 -3.52 -14.70 34.41
CA PRO A 231 -4.60 -13.74 34.25
C PRO A 231 -4.95 -13.50 32.76
N LYS A 232 -6.24 -13.65 32.44
CA LYS A 232 -6.89 -13.03 31.28
C LYS A 232 -6.85 -11.50 31.43
N LYS A 233 -6.61 -10.80 30.32
CA LYS A 233 -6.67 -9.33 30.23
C LYS A 233 -7.70 -8.88 29.18
N PRO A 234 -8.19 -7.63 29.32
CA PRO A 234 -9.54 -7.19 28.97
C PRO A 234 -9.79 -6.94 27.48
#